data_AF-A0A8H4UCZ5-F1
#
_entry.id   AF-A0A8H4UCZ5-F1
#
_cell.length_a   1.000
_cell.length_b   1.000
_cell.length_c   1.000
_cell.angle_alpha   90.00
_cell.angle_beta   90.00
_cell.angle_gamma   90.00
#
_symmetry.space_group_name_H-M   'P 1'
#
loop_
_entity.id
_entity.type
_entity.pdbx_description
1 polymer ?
#
loop_
_entity_poly.entity_id
_entity_poly.type
_entity_poly.pdbx_seq_one_letter_code
_entity_poly.pdbx_strand_id
1 'polypeptide(L)'
;MALVILQALLNKISLLIEIWTQRTPAPVQQEAAERQAKECAPPPYQAARSNERAEAPSSSKEARSSTSQGFIWRMFLMFMSDPDAWWPTSETCDWAATMYVGARDVAQLMRNGFYWSEDNVRREDGQVLVGTAVPRSVRARGYKYARIYRLVDLAEQPEWEAELWVYSAKMRTLCEFRLRDIALRQVMLTWAGKSSDQMVYNFSAKIPEYNMNAIYDDMPLKGHGGVVGVLALAGG
;
A
#
# COMPACT_ATOMS: atom_id res chain seq x y z
N MET A 1 20.87 12.47 20.48
CA MET A 1 19.65 12.96 19.80
C MET A 1 19.16 11.99 18.72
N ALA A 2 20.03 11.46 17.84
CA ALA A 2 19.68 10.49 16.80
C ALA A 2 18.98 9.21 17.32
N LEU A 3 19.42 8.64 18.44
CA LEU A 3 18.84 7.41 19.03
C LEU A 3 17.36 7.57 19.44
N VAL A 4 16.96 8.76 19.90
CA VAL A 4 15.58 9.06 20.32
C VAL A 4 14.67 9.21 19.10
N ILE A 5 15.19 9.81 18.02
CA ILE A 5 14.47 9.96 16.75
C ILE A 5 14.28 8.58 16.09
N LEU A 6 15.30 7.73 16.13
CA LEU A 6 15.25 6.35 15.63
C LEU A 6 14.21 5.51 16.38
N GLN A 7 14.23 5.54 17.72
CA GLN A 7 13.23 4.80 18.51
C GLN A 7 11.81 5.34 18.25
N ALA A 8 11.65 6.65 18.07
CA ALA A 8 10.36 7.23 17.72
C ALA A 8 9.89 6.85 16.30
N LEU A 9 10.81 6.73 15.34
CA LEU A 9 10.51 6.28 13.97
C LEU A 9 10.10 4.81 13.97
N LEU A 10 10.89 3.96 14.63
CA LEU A 10 10.64 2.53 14.76
C LEU A 10 9.35 2.25 15.53
N ASN A 11 9.09 2.97 16.62
CA ASN A 11 7.83 2.85 17.37
C ASN A 11 6.62 3.28 16.52
N LYS A 12 6.76 4.32 15.68
CA LYS A 12 5.69 4.76 14.76
C LYS A 12 5.49 3.77 13.62
N ILE A 13 6.57 3.17 13.11
CA ILE A 13 6.51 2.12 12.07
C ILE A 13 5.86 0.86 12.66
N SER A 14 6.25 0.41 13.85
CA SER A 14 5.61 -0.71 14.56
C SER A 14 4.11 -0.47 14.78
N LEU A 15 3.71 0.73 15.20
CA LEU A 15 2.28 1.05 15.37
C LEU A 15 1.50 0.98 14.05
N LEU A 16 2.10 1.40 12.94
CA LEU A 16 1.48 1.30 11.60
C LEU A 16 1.39 -0.15 11.12
N ILE A 17 2.39 -0.98 11.43
CA ILE A 17 2.40 -2.42 11.14
C ILE A 17 1.34 -3.14 11.99
N GLU A 18 1.21 -2.85 13.28
CA GLU A 18 0.18 -3.46 14.14
C GLU A 18 -1.23 -3.17 13.63
N ILE A 19 -1.48 -1.93 13.19
CA ILE A 19 -2.77 -1.54 12.59
C ILE A 19 -3.04 -2.32 11.29
N TRP A 20 -2.02 -2.61 10.50
CA TRP A 20 -2.16 -3.42 9.29
C TRP A 20 -2.34 -4.91 9.60
N THR A 21 -1.65 -5.44 10.62
CA THR A 21 -1.70 -6.85 11.01
C THR A 21 -3.01 -7.21 11.73
N GLN A 22 -3.64 -6.27 12.43
CA GLN A 22 -4.93 -6.46 13.11
C GLN A 22 -6.16 -6.32 12.20
N ARG A 23 -5.99 -6.08 10.89
CA ARG A 23 -7.08 -5.82 9.94
C ARG A 23 -7.68 -7.04 9.26
N THR A 24 -7.35 -8.28 9.66
CA THR A 24 -8.23 -9.43 9.38
C THR A 24 -9.54 -9.25 10.15
N PRO A 25 -10.69 -9.06 9.48
CA PRO A 25 -11.94 -8.83 10.19
C PRO A 25 -12.36 -10.10 10.95
N ALA A 26 -12.69 -9.93 12.23
CA ALA A 26 -13.44 -10.93 12.98
C ALA A 26 -14.88 -11.02 12.41
N PRO A 27 -15.50 -12.22 12.37
CA PRO A 27 -16.73 -12.50 11.62
C PRO A 27 -18.00 -11.75 12.09
N VAL A 28 -17.92 -10.93 13.15
CA VAL A 28 -19.09 -10.31 13.78
C VAL A 28 -19.53 -9.00 13.09
N GLN A 29 -18.67 -8.34 12.30
CA GLN A 29 -19.02 -7.05 11.66
C GLN A 29 -19.63 -7.16 10.25
N GLN A 30 -19.66 -8.36 9.67
CA GLN A 30 -20.15 -8.58 8.31
C GLN A 30 -21.69 -8.67 8.25
N GLU A 31 -22.34 -9.21 9.29
CA GLU A 31 -23.81 -9.30 9.38
C GLU A 31 -24.49 -7.94 9.60
N ALA A 32 -23.84 -7.00 10.28
CA ALA A 32 -24.39 -5.66 10.52
C ALA A 32 -24.39 -4.80 9.25
N ALA A 33 -23.35 -4.95 8.40
CA ALA A 33 -23.25 -4.23 7.13
C ALA A 33 -24.23 -4.77 6.07
N GLU A 34 -24.48 -6.08 6.03
CA GLU A 34 -25.47 -6.68 5.11
C GLU A 34 -26.91 -6.25 5.40
N ARG A 35 -27.26 -6.01 6.67
CA ARG A 35 -28.60 -5.52 7.05
C ARG A 35 -28.83 -4.07 6.60
N GLN A 36 -27.81 -3.23 6.68
CA GLN A 36 -27.91 -1.81 6.30
C GLN A 36 -27.86 -1.59 4.78
N ALA A 37 -27.20 -2.49 4.03
CA ALA A 37 -27.15 -2.45 2.56
C ALA A 37 -28.51 -2.77 1.88
N LYS A 38 -29.43 -3.46 2.56
CA LYS A 38 -30.78 -3.73 2.05
C LYS A 38 -31.72 -2.52 2.10
N GLU A 39 -31.40 -1.51 2.90
CA GLU A 39 -32.29 -0.37 3.17
C GLU A 39 -31.99 0.86 2.29
N CYS A 40 -30.79 0.93 1.69
CA CYS A 40 -30.33 2.03 0.83
C CYS A 40 -30.08 1.58 -0.62
N ALA A 41 -30.95 0.73 -1.17
CA ALA A 41 -30.85 0.38 -2.58
C ALA A 41 -31.07 1.64 -3.46
N PRO A 42 -30.15 1.99 -4.36
CA PRO A 42 -30.36 3.10 -5.30
C PRO A 42 -31.54 2.79 -6.25
N PRO A 43 -32.17 3.82 -6.86
CA PRO A 43 -33.30 3.61 -7.75
C PRO A 43 -32.93 2.70 -8.94
N PRO A 44 -33.88 1.87 -9.42
CA PRO A 44 -33.59 0.92 -10.48
C PRO A 44 -33.32 1.68 -11.80
N TYR A 45 -32.14 1.47 -12.37
CA TYR A 45 -31.85 1.90 -13.74
C TYR A 45 -32.80 1.16 -14.70
N GLN A 46 -33.41 1.90 -15.62
CA GLN A 46 -34.21 1.34 -16.71
C GLN A 46 -33.29 0.57 -17.67
N ALA A 47 -33.11 -0.72 -17.42
CA ALA A 47 -32.70 -1.65 -18.47
C ALA A 47 -33.92 -1.93 -19.34
N ALA A 48 -33.80 -1.64 -20.64
CA ALA A 48 -34.80 -1.96 -21.64
C ALA A 48 -35.19 -3.44 -21.55
N ARG A 49 -36.50 -3.69 -21.52
CA ARG A 49 -37.11 -5.02 -21.60
C ARG A 49 -36.82 -5.65 -22.96
N SER A 50 -36.34 -6.89 -22.95
CA SER A 50 -37.03 -7.98 -23.63
C SER A 50 -36.58 -9.34 -23.10
N ASN A 51 -37.58 -10.04 -22.56
CA ASN A 51 -37.67 -11.44 -22.13
C ASN A 51 -36.76 -12.44 -22.86
N GLU A 52 -36.17 -13.37 -22.10
CA GLU A 52 -36.67 -14.75 -22.09
C GLU A 52 -36.29 -15.49 -20.80
N ARG A 53 -37.17 -16.42 -20.45
CA ARG A 53 -37.37 -17.09 -19.17
C ARG A 53 -36.78 -18.48 -19.26
N ALA A 54 -35.93 -18.89 -18.32
CA ALA A 54 -35.99 -20.19 -17.65
C ALA A 54 -34.87 -20.39 -16.60
N GLU A 55 -35.33 -20.77 -15.41
CA GLU A 55 -34.75 -21.76 -14.49
C GLU A 55 -33.45 -21.44 -13.71
N ALA A 56 -33.62 -21.38 -12.38
CA ALA A 56 -32.56 -21.47 -11.40
C ALA A 56 -32.06 -22.92 -11.26
N PRO A 57 -30.80 -23.09 -10.82
CA PRO A 57 -30.64 -23.79 -9.56
C PRO A 57 -29.67 -23.11 -8.59
N SER A 58 -30.14 -23.10 -7.34
CA SER A 58 -29.41 -23.44 -6.10
C SER A 58 -27.88 -23.43 -6.07
N SER A 59 -27.37 -22.76 -5.03
CA SER A 59 -26.16 -23.14 -4.27
C SER A 59 -24.80 -22.88 -4.92
N SER A 60 -24.20 -21.74 -4.57
CA SER A 60 -23.03 -21.72 -3.67
C SER A 60 -22.66 -20.27 -3.31
N LYS A 61 -22.77 -19.94 -2.01
CA LYS A 61 -22.10 -18.78 -1.43
C LYS A 61 -20.62 -19.16 -1.26
N GLU A 62 -19.81 -18.92 -2.28
CA GLU A 62 -18.36 -18.83 -2.09
C GLU A 62 -18.00 -17.36 -1.87
N ALA A 63 -18.09 -16.95 -0.60
CA ALA A 63 -17.36 -15.80 -0.11
C ALA A 63 -15.87 -16.07 -0.34
N ARG A 64 -15.31 -15.51 -1.41
CA ARG A 64 -13.87 -15.47 -1.65
C ARG A 64 -13.21 -14.66 -0.54
N SER A 65 -12.85 -15.36 0.53
CA SER A 65 -11.71 -15.02 1.37
C SER A 65 -10.49 -14.98 0.46
N SER A 66 -10.02 -13.79 0.09
CA SER A 66 -8.80 -13.62 -0.69
C SER A 66 -7.62 -14.09 0.16
N THR A 67 -7.06 -15.22 -0.24
CA THR A 67 -5.93 -15.92 0.35
C THR A 67 -4.67 -15.06 0.34
N SER A 68 -4.32 -14.48 1.49
CA SER A 68 -2.95 -14.05 1.81
C SER A 68 -2.00 -15.24 2.09
N GLN A 69 -2.39 -16.45 1.68
CA GLN A 69 -1.63 -17.68 1.81
C GLN A 69 -0.53 -17.70 0.74
N GLY A 70 0.65 -17.20 1.09
CA GLY A 70 1.85 -17.32 0.24
C GLY A 70 2.83 -16.15 0.32
N PHE A 71 2.37 -14.96 0.74
CA PHE A 71 3.22 -13.79 0.87
C PHE A 71 3.86 -13.72 2.26
N ILE A 72 5.03 -14.33 2.39
CA ILE A 72 5.75 -14.45 3.67
C ILE A 72 6.59 -13.20 3.96
N TRP A 73 7.00 -12.48 2.91
CA TRP A 73 7.77 -11.26 3.03
C TRP A 73 6.85 -10.04 3.03
N ARG A 74 7.20 -9.07 3.87
CA ARG A 74 6.54 -7.78 3.97
C ARG A 74 7.53 -6.70 3.60
N MET A 75 7.07 -5.78 2.75
CA MET A 75 7.81 -4.58 2.43
C MET A 75 6.93 -3.37 2.69
N PHE A 76 7.60 -2.27 3.00
CA PHE A 76 6.97 -0.98 3.17
C PHE A 76 7.77 0.05 2.40
N LEU A 77 7.07 0.94 1.70
CA LEU A 77 7.65 2.08 1.02
C LEU A 77 6.91 3.33 1.45
N MET A 78 7.62 4.43 1.69
CA MET A 78 7.05 5.74 1.91
C MET A 78 7.48 6.71 0.82
N PHE A 79 6.51 7.43 0.28
CA PHE A 79 6.69 8.44 -0.77
C PHE A 79 6.18 9.80 -0.29
N MET A 80 6.81 10.87 -0.76
CA MET A 80 6.39 12.24 -0.45
C MET A 80 6.40 13.11 -1.71
N SER A 81 5.43 14.01 -1.83
CA SER A 81 5.43 14.98 -2.94
C SER A 81 6.66 15.88 -2.92
N ASP A 82 7.12 16.25 -1.72
CA ASP A 82 8.34 17.03 -1.46
C ASP A 82 9.45 16.11 -0.89
N PRO A 83 10.53 15.84 -1.66
CA PRO A 83 11.64 15.00 -1.20
C PRO A 83 12.57 15.73 -0.21
N ASP A 84 12.51 17.06 -0.12
CA ASP A 84 13.37 17.84 0.77
C ASP A 84 12.82 17.88 2.19
N ALA A 85 11.50 17.71 2.35
CA ALA A 85 10.85 17.58 3.64
C ALA A 85 11.43 16.42 4.47
N TRP A 86 11.69 16.67 5.76
CA TRP A 86 12.17 15.65 6.70
C TRP A 86 11.09 14.64 7.10
N TRP A 87 9.84 15.10 7.15
CA TRP A 87 8.68 14.27 7.50
C TRP A 87 7.44 14.78 6.77
N PRO A 88 6.53 13.88 6.33
CA PRO A 88 5.36 14.31 5.58
C PRO A 88 4.31 14.91 6.52
N THR A 89 4.01 16.19 6.36
CA THR A 89 2.82 16.84 6.91
C THR A 89 2.01 17.47 5.79
N SER A 90 0.75 17.78 6.02
CA SER A 90 -0.06 18.50 5.02
C SER A 90 0.41 19.92 4.74
N GLU A 91 1.31 20.46 5.56
CA GLU A 91 1.90 21.79 5.37
C GLU A 91 3.10 21.75 4.44
N THR A 92 3.87 20.65 4.48
CA THR A 92 5.08 20.47 3.66
C THR A 92 4.84 19.67 2.39
N CYS A 93 3.80 18.84 2.36
CA CYS A 93 3.50 17.94 1.24
C CYS A 93 2.03 18.07 0.82
N ASP A 94 1.79 18.31 -0.47
CA ASP A 94 0.44 18.24 -1.03
C ASP A 94 -0.12 16.82 -0.94
N TRP A 95 0.75 15.82 -1.08
CA TRP A 95 0.43 14.43 -0.83
C TRP A 95 1.61 13.66 -0.21
N ALA A 96 1.27 12.64 0.56
CA ALA A 96 2.21 11.60 0.97
C ALA A 96 1.59 10.25 0.68
N ALA A 97 2.41 9.23 0.46
CA ALA A 97 1.91 7.89 0.23
C ALA A 97 2.72 6.84 0.96
N THR A 98 2.05 5.75 1.30
CA THR A 98 2.68 4.55 1.87
C THR A 98 2.19 3.33 1.12
N MET A 99 3.11 2.47 0.71
CA MET A 99 2.80 1.21 0.06
C MET A 99 3.20 0.06 0.99
N TYR A 100 2.30 -0.87 1.20
CA TYR A 100 2.56 -2.14 1.87
C TYR A 100 2.56 -3.22 0.81
N VAL A 101 3.62 -4.02 0.75
CA VAL A 101 3.78 -5.08 -0.25
C VAL A 101 3.91 -6.41 0.47
N GLY A 102 3.09 -7.39 0.06
CA GLY A 102 3.32 -8.80 0.35
C GLY A 102 4.07 -9.42 -0.82
N ALA A 103 5.16 -10.14 -0.55
CA ALA A 103 5.96 -10.81 -1.57
C ALA A 103 6.24 -12.28 -1.20
N ARG A 104 6.30 -13.15 -2.22
CA ARG A 104 6.66 -14.57 -2.05
C ARG A 104 8.16 -14.74 -1.84
N ASP A 105 8.95 -14.02 -2.62
CA ASP A 105 10.41 -13.99 -2.56
C ASP A 105 10.92 -12.55 -2.74
N VAL A 106 11.33 -11.92 -1.63
CA VAL A 106 11.87 -10.55 -1.67
C VAL A 106 13.21 -10.47 -2.38
N ALA A 107 14.04 -11.52 -2.32
CA ALA A 107 15.34 -11.52 -2.98
C ALA A 107 15.13 -11.53 -4.49
N GLN A 108 14.26 -12.40 -4.99
CA GLN A 108 13.89 -12.39 -6.41
C GLN A 108 13.29 -11.04 -6.85
N LEU A 109 12.41 -10.45 -6.05
CA LEU A 109 11.81 -9.15 -6.36
C LEU A 109 12.86 -8.03 -6.44
N MET A 110 13.83 -8.01 -5.51
CA MET A 110 14.94 -7.07 -5.53
C MET A 110 15.89 -7.30 -6.72
N ARG A 111 16.17 -8.56 -7.07
CA ARG A 111 17.02 -8.91 -8.21
C ARG A 111 16.41 -8.53 -9.55
N ASN A 112 15.13 -8.85 -9.72
CA ASN A 112 14.43 -8.65 -10.98
C ASN A 112 13.94 -7.21 -11.13
N GLY A 113 13.79 -6.50 -10.01
CA GLY A 113 13.20 -5.18 -9.93
C GLY A 113 11.73 -5.24 -9.55
N PHE A 114 11.32 -4.36 -8.64
CA PHE A 114 9.93 -4.17 -8.29
C PHE A 114 9.31 -3.11 -9.21
N TYR A 115 8.61 -3.56 -10.25
CA TYR A 115 7.92 -2.69 -11.20
C TYR A 115 6.42 -2.79 -11.04
N TRP A 116 5.76 -1.64 -11.04
CA TRP A 116 4.31 -1.54 -11.07
C TRP A 116 3.89 -0.34 -11.92
N SER A 117 2.67 -0.42 -12.44
CA SER A 117 2.04 0.62 -13.25
C SER A 117 0.53 0.69 -12.95
N GLU A 118 -0.19 1.53 -13.70
CA GLU A 118 -1.65 1.59 -13.64
C GLU A 118 -2.31 0.27 -14.06
N ASP A 119 -1.63 -0.58 -14.85
CA ASP A 119 -2.16 -1.87 -15.29
C ASP A 119 -2.23 -2.89 -14.14
N ASN A 120 -1.40 -2.73 -13.11
CA ASN A 120 -1.44 -3.55 -11.91
C ASN A 120 -2.64 -3.25 -11.00
N VAL A 121 -3.34 -2.12 -11.22
CA VAL A 121 -4.39 -1.64 -10.31
C VAL A 121 -5.69 -2.42 -10.50
N ARG A 122 -6.17 -3.04 -9.43
CA ARG A 122 -7.54 -3.56 -9.35
C ARG A 122 -8.50 -2.41 -9.11
N ARG A 123 -9.02 -1.82 -10.19
CA ARG A 123 -9.85 -0.60 -10.14
C ARG A 123 -11.10 -0.74 -9.27
N GLU A 124 -11.75 -1.91 -9.34
CA GLU A 124 -12.97 -2.20 -8.57
C GLU A 124 -12.73 -2.27 -7.06
N ASP A 125 -11.47 -2.45 -6.62
CA ASP A 125 -11.10 -2.51 -5.20
C ASP A 125 -10.73 -1.13 -4.62
N GLY A 126 -10.77 -0.07 -5.44
CA GLY A 126 -10.36 1.27 -5.03
C GLY A 126 -11.27 1.87 -3.95
N GLN A 127 -10.67 2.49 -2.93
CA GLN A 127 -11.41 3.11 -1.83
C GLN A 127 -10.97 4.56 -1.59
N VAL A 128 -11.90 5.39 -1.12
CA VAL A 128 -11.61 6.73 -0.61
C VAL A 128 -12.10 6.84 0.82
N LEU A 129 -11.21 7.24 1.73
CA LEU A 129 -11.50 7.46 3.14
C LEU A 129 -11.52 8.95 3.44
N VAL A 130 -12.43 9.38 4.32
CA VAL A 130 -12.63 10.78 4.68
C VAL A 130 -12.75 10.93 6.19
N GLY A 131 -12.17 12.00 6.75
CA GLY A 131 -12.37 12.38 8.14
C GLY A 131 -11.88 11.29 9.10
N THR A 132 -12.75 10.82 9.99
CA THR A 132 -12.39 9.86 11.04
C THR A 132 -12.00 8.47 10.52
N ALA A 133 -12.34 8.13 9.28
CA ALA A 133 -11.92 6.88 8.64
C ALA A 133 -10.42 6.86 8.27
N VAL A 134 -9.81 8.02 8.05
CA VAL A 134 -8.36 8.14 7.81
C VAL A 134 -7.62 7.85 9.11
N PRO A 135 -6.54 7.04 9.15
CA PRO A 135 -5.86 6.67 10.40
C PRO A 135 -5.49 7.87 11.29
N ARG A 136 -5.64 7.74 12.62
CA ARG A 136 -5.38 8.84 13.58
C ARG A 136 -3.99 9.45 13.44
N SER A 137 -2.96 8.62 13.24
CA SER A 137 -1.56 9.05 13.04
C SER A 137 -1.36 9.84 11.74
N VAL A 138 -2.17 9.59 10.71
CA VAL A 138 -2.19 10.34 9.46
C VAL A 138 -2.92 11.66 9.66
N ARG A 139 -4.07 11.67 10.36
CA ARG A 139 -4.80 12.91 10.68
C ARG A 139 -4.02 13.86 11.58
N ALA A 140 -3.24 13.33 12.51
CA ALA A 140 -2.35 14.14 13.35
C ALA A 140 -1.28 14.88 12.55
N ARG A 141 -1.04 14.48 11.30
CA ARG A 141 -0.15 15.16 10.35
C ARG A 141 -0.90 16.13 9.41
N GLY A 142 -2.18 16.38 9.68
CA GLY A 142 -3.03 17.33 8.96
C GLY A 142 -3.73 16.77 7.71
N TYR A 143 -3.49 15.51 7.34
CA TYR A 143 -4.19 14.87 6.23
C TYR A 143 -5.63 14.51 6.60
N LYS A 144 -6.58 14.81 5.71
CA LYS A 144 -8.02 14.65 5.95
C LYS A 144 -8.67 13.56 5.10
N TYR A 145 -7.97 13.18 4.03
CA TYR A 145 -8.46 12.25 3.03
C TYR A 145 -7.39 11.20 2.74
N ALA A 146 -7.84 9.99 2.39
CA ALA A 146 -6.98 8.95 1.85
C ALA A 146 -7.62 8.30 0.63
N ARG A 147 -6.81 7.89 -0.35
CA ARG A 147 -7.21 7.02 -1.45
C ARG A 147 -6.37 5.76 -1.39
N ILE A 148 -7.02 4.61 -1.52
CA ILE A 148 -6.39 3.30 -1.43
C ILE A 148 -6.46 2.66 -2.82
N TYR A 149 -5.31 2.24 -3.30
CA TYR A 149 -5.15 1.43 -4.51
C TYR A 149 -4.69 0.04 -4.11
N ARG A 150 -5.32 -0.99 -4.68
CA ARG A 150 -4.82 -2.36 -4.62
C ARG A 150 -4.13 -2.71 -5.92
N LEU A 151 -2.90 -3.17 -5.82
CA LEU A 151 -2.06 -3.56 -6.93
C LEU A 151 -1.75 -5.04 -6.82
N VAL A 152 -1.75 -5.74 -7.95
CA VAL A 152 -1.33 -7.14 -8.01
C VAL A 152 -0.40 -7.33 -9.21
N ASP A 153 0.57 -8.22 -9.03
CA ASP A 153 1.43 -8.67 -10.13
C ASP A 153 0.59 -9.25 -11.28
N LEU A 154 1.02 -8.99 -12.51
CA LEU A 154 0.31 -9.42 -13.73
C LEU A 154 0.68 -10.83 -14.18
N ALA A 155 1.67 -11.46 -13.53
CA ALA A 155 2.02 -12.85 -13.77
C ALA A 155 0.83 -13.79 -13.49
N GLU A 156 0.77 -14.92 -14.21
CA GLU A 156 -0.26 -15.97 -13.99
C GLU A 156 -0.28 -16.43 -12.52
N GLN A 157 0.90 -16.47 -11.90
CA GLN A 157 1.07 -16.67 -10.48
C GLN A 157 1.68 -15.39 -9.89
N PRO A 158 0.87 -14.55 -9.21
CA PRO A 158 1.37 -13.30 -8.66
C PRO A 158 2.49 -13.52 -7.63
N GLU A 159 3.64 -12.89 -7.89
CA GLU A 159 4.80 -12.93 -6.98
C GLU A 159 4.68 -11.93 -5.84
N TRP A 160 3.85 -10.90 -6.04
CA TRP A 160 3.56 -9.88 -5.05
C TRP A 160 2.14 -9.31 -5.17
N GLU A 161 1.67 -8.76 -4.07
CA GLU A 161 0.49 -7.90 -4.00
C GLU A 161 0.81 -6.67 -3.16
N ALA A 162 0.14 -5.55 -3.41
CA ALA A 162 0.38 -4.33 -2.68
C ALA A 162 -0.87 -3.50 -2.44
N GLU A 163 -0.84 -2.75 -1.34
CA GLU A 163 -1.83 -1.72 -1.02
C GLU A 163 -1.12 -0.37 -0.90
N LEU A 164 -1.41 0.54 -1.83
CA LEU A 164 -0.90 1.90 -1.86
C LEU A 164 -1.93 2.86 -1.27
N TRP A 165 -1.56 3.50 -0.19
CA TRP A 165 -2.33 4.54 0.47
C TRP A 165 -1.77 5.89 0.10
N VAL A 166 -2.61 6.76 -0.45
CA VAL A 166 -2.27 8.15 -0.77
C VAL A 166 -3.06 9.05 0.14
N TYR A 167 -2.39 9.99 0.79
CA TYR A 167 -2.96 10.90 1.78
C TYR A 167 -2.87 12.34 1.28
N SER A 168 -3.91 13.13 1.53
CA SER A 168 -3.87 14.57 1.29
C SER A 168 -4.80 15.32 2.24
N ALA A 169 -4.52 16.61 2.46
CA ALA A 169 -5.43 17.53 3.12
C ALA A 169 -6.51 18.07 2.17
N LYS A 170 -6.33 17.92 0.85
CA LYS A 170 -7.23 18.43 -0.19
C LYS A 170 -7.81 17.26 -1.00
N MET A 171 -9.13 17.18 -1.11
CA MET A 171 -9.78 16.13 -1.90
C MET A 171 -9.36 16.20 -3.38
N ARG A 172 -9.27 17.42 -3.93
CA ARG A 172 -8.85 17.65 -5.32
C ARG A 172 -7.52 16.96 -5.65
N THR A 173 -6.53 17.09 -4.76
CA THR A 173 -5.22 16.44 -4.94
C THR A 173 -5.34 14.92 -5.05
N LEU A 174 -6.19 14.26 -4.27
CA LEU A 174 -6.42 12.81 -4.40
C LEU A 174 -7.15 12.40 -5.67
N CYS A 175 -8.08 13.24 -6.15
CA CYS A 175 -8.80 12.99 -7.40
C CYS A 175 -7.89 13.12 -8.62
N GLU A 176 -6.95 14.07 -8.59
CA GLU A 176 -6.00 14.31 -9.67
C GLU A 176 -4.80 13.35 -9.63
N PHE A 177 -4.43 12.85 -8.45
CA PHE A 177 -3.32 11.91 -8.27
C PHE A 177 -3.44 10.68 -9.18
N ARG A 178 -2.34 10.34 -9.85
CA ARG A 178 -2.14 9.11 -10.63
C ARG A 178 -0.91 8.38 -10.14
N LEU A 179 -0.88 7.07 -10.35
CA LEU A 179 0.22 6.22 -9.92
C LEU A 179 1.54 6.63 -10.59
N ARG A 180 1.49 7.09 -11.85
CA ARG A 180 2.62 7.66 -12.59
C ARG A 180 3.21 8.94 -12.00
N ASP A 181 2.51 9.60 -11.07
CA ASP A 181 2.99 10.81 -10.42
C ASP A 181 4.04 10.51 -9.33
N ILE A 182 4.18 9.23 -8.95
CA ILE A 182 5.23 8.77 -8.04
C ILE A 182 6.54 8.60 -8.83
N ALA A 183 7.51 9.45 -8.53
CA ALA A 183 8.86 9.36 -9.05
C ALA A 183 9.80 8.66 -8.04
N LEU A 184 10.88 8.07 -8.56
CA LEU A 184 11.89 7.40 -7.75
C LEU A 184 12.48 8.30 -6.64
N ARG A 185 12.78 9.56 -6.98
CA ARG A 185 13.34 10.55 -6.05
C ARG A 185 12.44 10.88 -4.86
N GLN A 186 11.15 10.50 -4.93
CA GLN A 186 10.17 10.76 -3.88
C GLN A 186 10.14 9.65 -2.84
N VAL A 187 10.89 8.56 -3.03
CA VAL A 187 11.00 7.54 -2.00
C VAL A 187 11.88 8.02 -0.86
N MET A 188 11.30 7.95 0.33
CA MET A 188 11.91 8.45 1.56
C MET A 188 12.42 7.35 2.45
N LEU A 189 11.64 6.27 2.53
CA LEU A 189 11.90 5.15 3.41
C LEU A 189 11.46 3.88 2.70
N THR A 190 12.24 2.83 2.82
CA THR A 190 11.86 1.48 2.42
C THR A 190 12.42 0.49 3.41
N TRP A 191 11.64 -0.52 3.78
CA TRP A 191 12.16 -1.67 4.50
C TRP A 191 11.53 -2.95 3.96
N ALA A 192 12.23 -4.07 4.12
CA ALA A 192 11.72 -5.39 3.83
C ALA A 192 12.16 -6.40 4.88
N GLY A 193 11.28 -7.35 5.20
CA GLY A 193 11.52 -8.38 6.21
C GLY A 193 10.35 -9.36 6.35
N LYS A 194 10.54 -10.42 7.15
CA LYS A 194 9.43 -11.33 7.49
C LYS A 194 8.54 -10.77 8.61
N SER A 195 9.16 -10.01 9.51
CA SER A 195 8.54 -9.29 10.61
C SER A 195 9.33 -8.01 10.90
N SER A 196 8.84 -7.17 11.82
CA SER A 196 9.56 -5.97 12.29
C SER A 196 10.96 -6.30 12.82
N ASP A 197 11.13 -7.50 13.37
CA ASP A 197 12.35 -7.92 14.05
C ASP A 197 13.26 -8.75 13.13
N GLN A 198 12.83 -9.01 11.90
CA GLN A 198 13.56 -9.79 10.89
C GLN A 198 13.67 -9.00 9.59
N MET A 199 14.28 -7.82 9.69
CA MET A 199 14.53 -6.93 8.56
C MET A 199 15.77 -7.40 7.77
N VAL A 200 15.63 -7.48 6.45
CA VAL A 200 16.70 -7.88 5.53
C VAL A 200 17.11 -6.75 4.59
N TYR A 201 16.32 -5.68 4.53
CA TYR A 201 16.60 -4.48 3.75
C TYR A 201 16.07 -3.25 4.47
N ASN A 202 16.86 -2.18 4.45
CA ASN A 202 16.44 -0.86 4.88
C ASN A 202 17.07 0.22 4.00
N PHE A 203 16.28 1.21 3.64
CA PHE A 203 16.71 2.40 2.93
C PHE A 203 16.02 3.62 3.54
N SER A 204 16.79 4.65 3.85
CA SER A 204 16.35 5.96 4.34
C SER A 204 17.11 7.05 3.60
N ALA A 205 16.37 7.91 2.90
CA ALA A 205 16.96 9.04 2.18
C ALA A 205 17.50 10.12 3.13
N LYS A 206 16.99 10.20 4.37
CA LYS A 206 17.40 11.22 5.36
C LYS A 206 18.43 10.73 6.35
N ILE A 207 18.60 9.42 6.49
CA ILE A 207 19.48 8.83 7.50
C ILE A 207 20.24 7.64 6.88
N PRO A 208 21.16 7.92 5.92
CA PRO A 208 21.80 6.90 5.11
C PRO A 208 22.67 5.93 5.92
N GLU A 209 23.13 6.32 7.11
CA GLU A 209 23.88 5.46 8.02
C GLU A 209 23.10 4.24 8.53
N TYR A 210 21.77 4.21 8.37
CA TYR A 210 20.94 3.04 8.67
C TYR A 210 20.58 2.21 7.43
N ASN A 211 21.10 2.57 6.25
CA ASN A 211 20.85 1.78 5.05
C ASN A 211 21.56 0.43 5.17
N MET A 212 20.86 -0.64 4.85
CA MET A 212 21.42 -1.99 4.89
C MET A 212 20.75 -2.89 3.86
N ASN A 213 21.50 -3.87 3.38
CA ASN A 213 21.03 -4.93 2.50
C ASN A 213 21.68 -6.25 2.91
N ALA A 214 20.96 -7.07 3.65
CA ALA A 214 21.45 -8.37 4.13
C ALA A 214 21.23 -9.52 3.12
N ILE A 215 20.66 -9.24 1.95
CA ILE A 215 20.41 -10.24 0.90
C ILE A 215 21.60 -10.29 -0.06
N TYR A 216 22.14 -9.12 -0.39
CA TYR A 216 23.17 -8.96 -1.41
C TYR A 216 24.48 -8.37 -0.87
N ASP A 217 24.54 -8.05 0.43
CA ASP A 217 25.64 -7.34 1.07
C ASP A 217 26.05 -6.11 0.23
N ASP A 218 27.30 -6.05 -0.23
CA ASP A 218 27.87 -4.95 -1.00
C ASP A 218 27.64 -5.08 -2.52
N MET A 219 26.86 -6.06 -2.99
CA MET A 219 26.72 -6.31 -4.42
C MET A 219 25.92 -5.18 -5.10
N PRO A 220 26.51 -4.47 -6.08
CA PRO A 220 25.79 -3.44 -6.82
C PRO A 220 24.70 -4.11 -7.68
N LEU A 221 23.44 -3.85 -7.34
CA LEU A 221 22.31 -4.36 -8.10
C LEU A 221 22.19 -3.60 -9.42
N LYS A 222 22.17 -4.32 -10.54
CA LYS A 222 22.00 -3.71 -11.87
C LYS A 222 20.55 -3.28 -12.05
N GLY A 223 20.32 -2.03 -12.43
CA GLY A 223 19.19 -1.70 -13.28
C GLY A 223 19.07 -0.22 -13.65
N HIS A 224 18.82 -0.02 -14.95
CA HIS A 224 18.66 1.26 -15.60
C HIS A 224 17.17 1.67 -15.54
N GLY A 225 16.90 2.87 -14.98
CA GLY A 225 15.68 3.65 -15.25
C GLY A 225 14.33 3.10 -14.72
N GLY A 226 13.93 3.57 -13.53
CA GLY A 226 12.56 3.45 -12.99
C GLY A 226 12.42 2.43 -11.86
N VAL A 227 11.92 2.86 -10.67
CA VAL A 227 11.65 2.17 -9.37
C VAL A 227 12.75 1.23 -8.81
N VAL A 228 13.56 0.60 -9.66
CA VAL A 228 14.82 -0.10 -9.38
C VAL A 228 15.70 0.67 -8.41
N GLY A 229 15.77 1.99 -8.53
CA GLY A 229 16.75 2.73 -7.76
C GLY A 229 16.51 2.73 -6.25
N VAL A 230 15.34 2.32 -5.76
CA VAL A 230 15.03 2.32 -4.33
C VAL A 230 15.35 1.00 -3.66
N LEU A 231 15.50 -0.07 -4.44
CA LEU A 231 15.96 -1.38 -3.97
C LEU A 231 17.40 -1.68 -4.45
N ALA A 232 17.95 -0.88 -5.38
CA ALA A 232 19.28 -1.07 -5.96
C ALA A 232 20.33 0.04 -5.67
N LEU A 233 19.96 1.24 -5.19
CA LEU A 233 20.92 2.36 -5.02
C LEU A 233 21.55 2.49 -3.62
N ALA A 234 21.36 1.52 -2.72
CA ALA A 234 22.13 1.51 -1.46
C ALA A 234 23.52 0.90 -1.70
N GLY A 235 24.39 1.57 -2.46
CA GLY A 235 25.74 1.07 -2.74
C GLY A 235 26.52 1.79 -3.84
N GLY A 236 26.44 3.12 -3.93
CA GLY A 236 27.26 3.93 -4.85
C GLY A 236 27.59 5.29 -4.28
#